data_AF-A0A3B9AF65-F1
#
_entry.id   AF-A0A3B9AF65-F1
#
_cell.length_a   1.000
_cell.length_b   1.000
_cell.length_c   1.000
_cell.angle_alpha   90.00
_cell.angle_beta   90.00
_cell.angle_gamma   90.00
#
_symmetry.space_group_name_H-M   'P 1'
#
loop_
_entity.id
_entity.type
_entity.pdbx_description
1 polymer ?
#
loop_
_entity_poly.entity_id
_entity_poly.type
_entity_poly.pdbx_seq_one_letter_code
_entity_poly.pdbx_strand_id
1 'polypeptide(L)' 'MKTMSRTALIMIGFQNDYFSPKGILHSVIESSSRITGVLENTINLLHNSGEDFGLVINTPIYFTDDYRELGDP' A
#
# COMPACT_ATOMS: atom_id res chain seq x y z
N MET A 1 10.39 19.68 -14.93
CA MET A 1 9.59 19.20 -13.79
C MET A 1 10.45 19.25 -12.54
N LYS A 2 9.87 19.54 -11.38
CA LYS A 2 10.61 19.77 -10.13
C LYS A 2 10.75 18.43 -9.40
N THR A 3 11.88 17.77 -9.57
CA THR A 3 12.18 16.51 -8.87
C THR A 3 12.26 16.74 -7.35
N MET A 4 11.53 15.93 -6.59
CA MET A 4 11.50 15.91 -5.13
C MET A 4 12.61 14.99 -4.56
N SER A 5 13.87 15.30 -4.86
CA SER A 5 15.03 14.45 -4.55
C SER A 5 15.29 14.18 -3.06
N ARG A 6 14.63 14.93 -2.16
CA ARG A 6 14.70 14.76 -0.70
C ARG A 6 13.39 14.21 -0.10
N THR A 7 12.49 13.73 -0.93
CA THR A 7 11.18 13.19 -0.53
C THR A 7 11.04 11.75 -1.02
N ALA A 8 10.55 10.88 -0.14
CA ALA A 8 10.18 9.51 -0.47
C ALA A 8 8.68 9.29 -0.30
N LEU A 9 8.07 8.56 -1.23
CA LEU A 9 6.71 8.01 -1.09
C LEU A 9 6.82 6.59 -0.54
N ILE A 10 6.19 6.29 0.60
CA ILE A 10 6.16 4.96 1.20
C ILE A 10 4.74 4.41 1.11
N MET A 11 4.58 3.28 0.42
CA MET A 11 3.32 2.58 0.23
C MET A 11 3.26 1.38 1.18
N ILE A 12 2.43 1.48 2.21
CA ILE A 12 2.30 0.45 3.26
C ILE A 12 1.05 -0.38 3.00
N GLY A 13 1.22 -1.70 2.82
CA GLY A 13 0.09 -2.62 2.72
C GLY A 13 -0.82 -2.45 1.49
N PHE A 14 -0.33 -1.86 0.39
CA PHE A 14 -1.03 -1.82 -0.89
C PHE A 14 -1.02 -3.20 -1.58
N GLN A 15 -1.70 -4.16 -0.96
CA GLN A 15 -1.72 -5.57 -1.36
C GLN A 15 -3.14 -6.03 -1.70
N ASN A 16 -3.21 -7.10 -2.50
CA ASN A 16 -4.48 -7.71 -2.89
C ASN A 16 -5.29 -8.19 -1.67
N ASP A 17 -4.63 -8.63 -0.60
CA ASP A 17 -5.30 -9.08 0.63
C ASP A 17 -6.24 -8.01 1.20
N TYR A 18 -5.91 -6.73 0.99
CA TYR A 18 -6.68 -5.58 1.44
C TYR A 18 -7.59 -5.01 0.34
N PHE A 19 -7.08 -4.83 -0.88
CA PHE A 19 -7.76 -4.04 -1.92
C PHE A 19 -8.48 -4.88 -3.00
N SER A 20 -8.18 -6.18 -3.11
CA SER A 20 -8.88 -7.05 -4.05
C SER A 20 -10.20 -7.51 -3.46
N PRO A 21 -11.30 -7.59 -4.24
CA PRO A 21 -12.55 -8.20 -3.77
C PRO A 21 -12.43 -9.66 -3.31
N LYS A 22 -11.35 -10.35 -3.72
CA LYS A 22 -11.02 -11.73 -3.31
C LYS A 22 -9.98 -11.80 -2.18
N GLY A 23 -9.54 -10.66 -1.66
CA GLY A 23 -8.52 -10.57 -0.60
C GLY A 23 -9.07 -11.04 0.74
N ILE A 24 -8.24 -11.75 1.51
CA ILE A 24 -8.64 -12.33 2.81
C ILE A 24 -8.99 -11.27 3.87
N LEU A 25 -8.44 -10.05 3.75
CA LEU A 25 -8.68 -8.93 4.66
C LEU A 25 -9.56 -7.83 4.02
N HIS A 26 -10.10 -8.06 2.83
CA HIS A 26 -10.85 -7.04 2.10
C HIS A 26 -12.05 -6.52 2.89
N SER A 27 -12.88 -7.43 3.42
CA SER A 27 -14.08 -7.09 4.19
C SER A 27 -13.79 -6.33 5.48
N VAL A 28 -12.61 -6.51 6.07
CA VAL A 28 -12.20 -5.83 7.31
C VAL A 28 -11.98 -4.35 7.08
N ILE A 29 -11.40 -4.00 5.93
CA ILE A 29 -11.05 -2.61 5.62
C ILE A 29 -11.99 -1.94 4.63
N GLU A 30 -12.91 -2.69 4.00
CA GLU A 30 -13.78 -2.22 2.92
C GLU A 30 -14.53 -0.95 3.30
N SER A 31 -15.17 -0.94 4.48
CA SER A 31 -15.91 0.22 4.99
C SER A 31 -15.02 1.46 5.11
N SER A 32 -13.84 1.33 5.73
CA SER A 32 -12.89 2.44 5.88
C SER A 32 -12.25 2.88 4.56
N SER A 33 -11.94 1.93 3.68
CA SER A 33 -11.31 2.17 2.38
C SER A 33 -12.27 2.89 1.43
N ARG A 34 -13.56 2.50 1.43
CA ARG A 34 -14.60 3.21 0.66
C ARG A 34 -14.85 4.62 1.17
N ILE A 35 -14.84 4.83 2.49
CA ILE A 35 -15.05 6.15 3.08
C ILE A 35 -13.88 7.10 2.76
N THR A 36 -12.66 6.59 2.74
CA THR A 36 -11.45 7.41 2.54
C THR A 36 -11.04 7.57 1.08
N GLY A 37 -11.47 6.66 0.19
CA GLY A 37 -11.06 6.66 -1.22
C GLY A 37 -9.55 6.44 -1.39
N VAL A 38 -8.88 5.83 -0.42
CA VAL A 38 -7.41 5.79 -0.32
C VAL A 38 -6.74 5.19 -1.55
N LEU A 39 -7.33 4.14 -2.14
CA LEU A 39 -6.79 3.51 -3.34
C LEU A 39 -6.80 4.47 -4.54
N GLU A 40 -7.96 5.07 -4.81
CA GLU A 40 -8.15 6.01 -5.92
C GLU A 40 -7.28 7.26 -5.74
N ASN A 41 -7.22 7.81 -4.52
CA ASN A 41 -6.38 8.96 -4.21
C ASN A 41 -4.89 8.66 -4.43
N THR A 42 -4.44 7.46 -4.08
CA THR A 42 -3.04 7.04 -4.26
C THR A 42 -2.71 6.82 -5.74
N ILE A 43 -3.62 6.21 -6.50
CA ILE A 43 -3.48 6.06 -7.96
C ILE A 43 -3.37 7.44 -8.62
N ASN A 44 -4.23 8.38 -8.23
CA ASN A 44 -4.18 9.76 -8.73
C ASN A 44 -2.88 10.48 -8.33
N LEU A 45 -2.37 10.28 -7.12
CA LEU A 45 -1.05 10.81 -6.72
C LEU A 45 0.07 10.26 -7.61
N LEU A 46 0.09 8.96 -7.88
CA LEU A 46 1.11 8.31 -8.71
C LEU A 46 1.04 8.80 -10.16
N HIS A 47 -0.16 8.93 -10.73
CA HIS A 47 -0.31 9.46 -12.10
C HIS A 47 0.16 10.91 -12.24
N ASN A 48 -0.12 11.76 -11.23
CA ASN A 48 0.18 13.19 -11.32
C ASN A 48 1.59 13.56 -10.88
N SER A 49 2.21 12.79 -10.00
CA SER A 49 3.47 13.16 -9.34
C SER A 49 4.38 11.98 -9.02
N GLY A 50 4.05 10.75 -9.43
CA GLY A 50 4.85 9.55 -9.16
C GLY A 50 6.30 9.69 -9.62
N GLU A 51 6.49 10.17 -10.85
CA GLU A 51 7.81 10.40 -11.46
C GLU A 51 8.59 11.56 -10.83
N ASP A 52 7.92 12.43 -10.06
CA ASP A 52 8.58 13.55 -9.38
C ASP A 52 9.18 13.12 -8.04
N PHE A 53 8.76 12.01 -7.43
CA PHE A 53 9.33 11.53 -6.17
C PHE A 53 10.78 11.05 -6.37
N GLY A 54 11.68 11.46 -5.48
CA GLY A 54 13.07 11.00 -5.51
C GLY A 54 13.24 9.53 -5.14
N LEU A 55 12.26 8.95 -4.43
CA LEU A 55 12.23 7.55 -4.04
C LEU A 55 10.79 7.08 -3.83
N VAL A 56 10.45 5.89 -4.34
CA VAL A 56 9.17 5.22 -4.07
C VAL A 56 9.47 3.85 -3.46
N ILE A 57 8.91 3.59 -2.28
CA ILE A 57 9.13 2.35 -1.51
C ILE A 57 7.78 1.64 -1.35
N ASN A 58 7.71 0.39 -1.79
CA ASN A 58 6.60 -0.50 -1.44
C ASN A 58 6.98 -1.35 -0.23
N THR A 59 6.09 -1.43 0.76
CA THR A 59 6.28 -2.18 2.01
C THR A 59 5.12 -3.16 2.20
N PRO A 60 5.14 -4.30 1.48
CA PRO A 60 4.16 -5.36 1.68
C PRO A 60 4.42 -6.10 2.99
N ILE A 61 3.36 -6.57 3.61
CA ILE A 61 3.38 -7.48 4.77
C ILE A 61 3.24 -8.90 4.23
N TYR A 62 4.21 -9.75 4.53
CA TYR A 62 4.19 -11.16 4.21
C TYR A 62 4.86 -11.93 5.34
N PHE A 63 4.41 -13.16 5.54
CA PHE A 63 4.99 -14.12 6.46
C PHE A 63 5.53 -15.28 5.65
N THR A 64 6.52 -15.96 6.18
CA THR A 64 6.84 -17.31 5.71
C THR A 64 5.64 -18.24 5.88
N ASP A 65 5.56 -19.28 5.05
CA ASP A 65 4.45 -20.23 5.08
C ASP A 65 4.32 -20.95 6.44
N ASP A 66 5.45 -21.15 7.14
CA ASP A 66 5.50 -21.72 8.49
C ASP A 66 5.35 -20.67 9.60
N TYR A 67 5.12 -19.40 9.25
CA TYR A 67 4.97 -18.26 10.16
C TYR A 67 6.07 -18.18 11.22
N ARG A 68 7.29 -18.65 10.91
CA ARG A 68 8.40 -18.71 11.87
C ARG A 68 8.83 -17.36 12.41
N GLU A 69 8.40 -16.26 11.80
CA GLU A 69 8.59 -14.91 12.35
C GLU A 69 7.68 -14.63 13.56
N LEU A 70 6.59 -15.38 13.71
CA LEU A 70 5.70 -15.34 14.87
C LEU A 70 6.27 -16.31 15.92
N GLY A 71 6.93 -15.75 16.94
CA GLY A 71 7.67 -16.56 17.93
C GLY A 71 6.81 -17.56 18.72
N ASP A 72 5.52 -17.29 18.88
CA ASP A 72 4.54 -18.14 19.57
C ASP A 72 3.16 -17.96 18.89
N PRO A 73 2.75 -18.88 17.99
CA PRO A 73 1.55 -18.73 17.16
C PRO A 73 0.22 -18.90 17.92
#